data_AF-A0A195C6W4-F1
#
_entry.id   AF-A0A195C6W4-F1
#
_cell.length_a   1.000
_cell.length_b   1.000
_cell.length_c   1.000
_cell.angle_alpha   90.00
_cell.angle_beta   90.00
_cell.angle_gamma   90.00
#
_symmetry.space_group_name_H-M   'P 1'
#
loop_
_entity.id
_entity.type
_entity.pdbx_description
1 polymer ?
#
loop_
_entity_poly.entity_id
_entity_poly.type
_entity_poly.pdbx_seq_one_letter_code
_entity_poly.pdbx_strand_id
1 'polypeptide(L)'
;MYSTNARVGIARAFHVHRGLHDNAKLIEECTEIVNRNPRNLERLRIARKPDGYRLNKPGHTYWHKLFLIKKPRHIVAEVRHFENGPVVSASSAEWALKKQLYRTTDSSAYINIGRVLAQRCLEAGICEMKVDSALIGDKCELLIKELEKNNIILTEPLVYKYPNSWDRYRPEKPWEIHE
;
A
#
# COMPACT_ATOMS: atom_id res chain seq x y z
N MET A 1 -19.15 -49.30 51.63
CA MET A 1 -20.17 -48.29 51.27
C MET A 1 -19.56 -47.36 50.24
N TYR A 2 -20.02 -47.44 49.00
CA TYR A 2 -19.48 -46.65 47.88
C TYR A 2 -20.00 -45.21 47.95
N SER A 3 -19.11 -44.23 48.04
CA SER A 3 -19.43 -42.81 47.89
C SER A 3 -19.34 -42.44 46.42
N THR A 4 -20.48 -42.10 45.81
CA THR A 4 -20.57 -41.59 44.44
C THR A 4 -20.20 -40.10 44.42
N ASN A 5 -19.04 -39.78 43.87
CA ASN A 5 -18.63 -38.39 43.61
C ASN A 5 -19.49 -37.80 42.48
N ALA A 6 -20.50 -36.99 42.85
CA ALA A 6 -21.24 -36.17 41.91
C ALA A 6 -20.37 -34.97 41.46
N ARG A 7 -20.22 -34.82 40.15
CA ARG A 7 -19.46 -33.74 39.49
C ARG A 7 -20.16 -32.39 39.65
N VAL A 8 -19.39 -31.32 39.83
CA VAL A 8 -19.80 -29.98 39.37
C VAL A 8 -18.63 -29.38 38.57
N GLY A 9 -18.73 -29.46 37.24
CA GLY A 9 -17.85 -28.72 36.35
C GLY A 9 -18.23 -27.24 36.46
N ILE A 10 -17.33 -26.43 37.02
CA ILE A 10 -17.48 -24.97 37.01
C ILE A 10 -17.16 -24.51 35.58
N ALA A 11 -18.19 -24.40 34.75
CA ALA A 11 -18.06 -23.67 33.49
C ALA A 11 -17.86 -22.19 33.84
N ARG A 12 -16.63 -21.68 33.67
CA ARG A 12 -16.38 -20.23 33.66
C ARG A 12 -17.04 -19.65 32.41
N ALA A 13 -18.27 -19.19 32.55
CA ALA A 13 -18.87 -18.31 31.57
C ALA A 13 -18.11 -16.99 31.61
N PHE A 14 -17.26 -16.73 30.62
CA PHE A 14 -16.76 -15.38 30.35
C PHE A 14 -17.96 -14.54 29.90
N HIS A 15 -18.61 -13.88 30.85
CA HIS A 15 -19.55 -12.81 30.55
C HIS A 15 -18.73 -11.62 30.01
N VAL A 16 -18.62 -11.52 28.69
CA VAL A 16 -18.24 -10.27 28.05
C VAL A 16 -19.42 -9.33 28.21
N HIS A 17 -19.44 -8.58 29.31
CA HIS A 17 -20.32 -7.41 29.39
C HIS A 17 -19.88 -6.43 28.31
N ARG A 18 -20.60 -6.41 27.18
CA ARG A 18 -20.59 -5.27 26.27
C ARG A 18 -21.30 -4.13 26.99
N GLY A 19 -20.57 -3.42 27.85
CA GLY A 19 -21.02 -2.13 28.35
C GLY A 19 -21.19 -1.20 27.15
N LEU A 20 -22.42 -0.75 26.91
CA LEU A 20 -22.69 0.41 26.06
C LEU A 20 -22.17 1.63 26.82
N HIS A 21 -20.86 1.87 26.75
CA HIS A 21 -20.30 3.15 27.13
C HIS A 21 -20.66 4.16 26.05
N ASP A 22 -21.14 5.34 26.45
CA ASP A 22 -21.31 6.44 25.51
C ASP A 22 -19.95 6.77 24.90
N ASN A 23 -19.86 6.83 23.57
CA ASN A 23 -18.61 7.09 22.85
C ASN A 23 -17.93 8.39 23.35
N ALA A 24 -18.72 9.38 23.79
CA ALA A 24 -18.21 10.63 24.35
C ALA A 24 -17.42 10.43 25.66
N LYS A 25 -17.94 9.62 26.59
CA LYS A 25 -17.25 9.34 27.87
C LYS A 25 -15.96 8.56 27.65
N LEU A 26 -15.97 7.62 26.69
CA LEU A 26 -14.76 6.90 26.30
C LEU A 26 -13.70 7.83 25.70
N ILE A 27 -14.09 8.88 24.97
CA ILE A 27 -13.15 9.87 24.42
C ILE A 27 -12.59 10.75 25.54
N GLU A 28 -13.41 11.19 26.48
CA GLU A 28 -12.98 12.03 27.61
C GLU A 28 -12.01 11.29 28.55
N GLU A 29 -12.21 9.99 28.75
CA GLU A 29 -11.33 9.13 29.56
C GLU A 29 -10.13 8.56 28.77
N CYS A 30 -10.05 8.81 27.45
CA CYS A 30 -9.03 8.22 26.58
C CYS A 30 -7.67 8.88 26.79
N THR A 31 -6.71 8.12 27.33
CA THR A 31 -5.31 8.57 27.44
C THR A 31 -4.51 8.32 26.17
N GLU A 32 -4.86 7.29 25.38
CA GLU A 32 -4.10 6.85 24.21
C GLU A 32 -5.01 6.39 23.06
N ILE A 33 -4.76 6.91 21.85
CA ILE A 33 -5.50 6.52 20.65
C ILE A 33 -4.66 5.54 19.83
N VAL A 34 -5.15 4.30 19.69
CA VAL A 34 -4.47 3.26 18.91
C VAL A 34 -5.16 3.08 17.56
N ASN A 35 -4.50 3.53 16.49
CA ASN A 35 -4.94 3.26 15.12
C ASN A 35 -4.35 1.93 14.63
N ARG A 36 -5.21 0.99 14.21
CA ARG A 36 -4.81 -0.33 13.68
C ARG A 36 -4.72 -0.38 12.16
N ASN A 37 -5.00 0.72 11.45
CA ASN A 37 -4.89 0.76 9.99
C ASN A 37 -3.41 0.76 9.56
N PRO A 38 -2.93 -0.26 8.83
CA PRO A 38 -1.53 -0.35 8.43
C PRO A 38 -1.10 0.83 7.54
N ARG A 39 -2.00 1.36 6.70
CA ARG A 39 -1.69 2.43 5.74
C ARG A 39 -1.70 3.84 6.34
N ASN A 40 -2.08 3.99 7.61
CA ASN A 40 -2.22 5.31 8.22
C ASN A 40 -0.88 6.07 8.26
N LEU A 41 0.18 5.40 8.72
CA LEU A 41 1.50 6.01 8.85
C LEU A 41 2.14 6.33 7.49
N GLU A 42 1.84 5.54 6.46
CA GLU A 42 2.29 5.78 5.07
C GLU A 42 1.69 7.08 4.54
N ARG A 43 0.37 7.27 4.71
CA ARG A 43 -0.34 8.48 4.29
C ARG A 43 0.15 9.74 5.02
N LEU A 44 0.46 9.63 6.31
CA LEU A 44 1.05 10.72 7.09
C LEU A 44 2.53 10.95 6.77
N ARG A 45 3.15 10.10 5.93
CA ARG A 45 4.57 10.10 5.57
C ARG A 45 5.52 9.86 6.73
N ILE A 46 5.04 9.33 7.86
CA ILE A 46 5.85 9.03 9.06
C ILE A 46 6.33 7.57 9.03
N ALA A 47 5.67 6.70 8.25
CA ALA A 47 6.02 5.28 8.18
C ALA A 47 7.49 5.08 7.81
N ARG A 48 8.13 4.13 8.48
CA ARG A 48 9.51 3.74 8.18
C ARG A 48 9.59 3.16 6.78
N LYS A 49 10.46 3.72 5.94
CA LYS A 49 10.91 3.04 4.71
C LYS A 49 12.09 2.12 5.04
N PRO A 50 12.21 0.94 4.41
CA PRO A 50 13.43 0.16 4.50
C PRO A 50 14.60 0.98 3.94
N ASP A 51 15.59 1.27 4.79
CA ASP A 51 16.83 1.93 4.42
C ASP A 51 17.99 0.93 4.51
N GLY A 52 18.98 1.09 3.65
CA GLY A 52 20.10 0.17 3.51
C GLY A 52 20.23 -0.41 2.10
N TYR A 53 21.06 -1.46 1.97
CA TYR A 53 21.33 -2.15 0.71
C TYR A 53 21.72 -1.23 -0.46
N ARG A 54 22.48 -0.16 -0.17
CA ARG A 54 22.85 0.85 -1.17
C ARG A 54 23.65 0.30 -2.37
N LEU A 55 24.38 -0.79 -2.16
CA LEU A 55 25.16 -1.46 -3.20
C LEU A 55 24.29 -2.41 -4.05
N ASN A 56 23.15 -2.87 -3.54
CA ASN A 56 22.27 -3.76 -4.27
C ASN A 56 21.32 -2.94 -5.15
N LYS A 57 21.25 -3.31 -6.42
CA LYS A 57 20.23 -2.84 -7.34
C LYS A 57 19.20 -3.97 -7.52
N PRO A 58 17.89 -3.68 -7.49
CA PRO A 58 17.26 -2.37 -7.39
C PRO A 58 17.16 -1.83 -5.95
N GLY A 59 17.00 -0.52 -5.81
CA GLY A 59 16.90 0.13 -4.49
C GLY A 59 15.67 -0.32 -3.71
N HIS A 60 15.84 -0.54 -2.40
CA HIS A 60 14.80 -1.03 -1.51
C HIS A 60 13.97 0.07 -0.83
N THR A 61 14.41 1.33 -0.86
CA THR A 61 13.74 2.43 -0.16
C THR A 61 12.48 2.89 -0.89
N TYR A 62 11.33 2.29 -0.53
CA TYR A 62 9.98 2.65 -0.99
C TYR A 62 8.91 2.12 -0.03
N TRP A 63 7.68 2.65 -0.09
CA TRP A 63 6.50 1.98 0.46
C TRP A 63 5.84 1.11 -0.59
N HIS A 64 5.46 1.72 -1.72
CA HIS A 64 4.89 1.12 -2.90
C HIS A 64 5.80 1.28 -4.11
N LYS A 65 5.99 0.21 -4.86
CA LYS A 65 6.84 0.21 -6.05
C LYS A 65 6.19 -0.52 -7.20
N LEU A 66 6.36 0.02 -8.40
CA LEU A 66 5.94 -0.61 -9.63
C LEU A 66 6.91 -1.72 -10.03
N PHE A 67 6.38 -2.93 -10.22
CA PHE A 67 7.07 -4.09 -10.74
C PHE A 67 6.43 -4.52 -12.05
N LEU A 68 7.25 -4.75 -13.06
CA LEU A 68 6.79 -5.26 -14.34
C LEU A 68 7.47 -6.60 -14.61
N ILE A 69 6.66 -7.66 -14.73
CA ILE A 69 7.09 -9.01 -15.02
C ILE A 69 6.75 -9.32 -16.48
N LYS A 70 7.79 -9.42 -17.31
CA LYS A 70 7.66 -9.80 -18.72
C LYS A 70 7.73 -11.32 -18.84
N LYS A 71 6.61 -11.97 -19.18
CA LYS A 71 6.58 -13.40 -19.51
C LYS A 71 6.51 -13.56 -21.04
N PRO A 72 6.90 -14.72 -21.59
CA PRO A 72 6.89 -14.92 -23.05
C PRO A 72 5.52 -14.74 -23.71
N ARG A 73 4.43 -15.04 -22.99
CA ARG A 73 3.05 -15.03 -23.51
C ARG A 73 2.20 -13.86 -23.03
N HIS A 74 2.63 -13.13 -22.00
CA HIS A 74 1.86 -12.03 -21.43
C HIS A 74 2.75 -11.19 -20.53
N ILE A 75 2.26 -10.04 -20.13
CA ILE A 75 2.93 -9.14 -19.22
C ILE A 75 2.06 -8.95 -17.98
N VAL A 76 2.72 -8.72 -16.85
CA VAL A 76 2.08 -8.50 -15.55
C VAL A 76 2.70 -7.26 -14.96
N ALA A 77 1.89 -6.27 -14.61
CA ALA A 77 2.29 -5.11 -13.85
C ALA A 77 1.70 -5.20 -12.45
N GLU A 78 2.52 -4.99 -11.43
CA GLU A 78 2.14 -5.11 -10.03
C GLU A 78 2.67 -3.89 -9.25
N VAL A 79 1.85 -3.37 -8.36
CA VAL A 79 2.28 -2.42 -7.33
C VAL A 79 2.51 -3.22 -6.06
N ARG A 80 3.76 -3.32 -5.62
CA ARG A 80 4.15 -4.09 -4.44
C ARG A 80 4.45 -3.17 -3.27
N HIS A 81 3.90 -3.51 -2.11
CA HIS A 81 4.34 -3.00 -0.83
C HIS A 81 5.65 -3.69 -0.40
N PHE A 82 6.52 -2.99 0.33
CA PHE A 82 7.81 -3.56 0.75
C PHE A 82 7.67 -4.78 1.68
N GLU A 83 6.61 -4.84 2.48
CA GLU A 83 6.37 -5.93 3.45
C GLU A 83 5.28 -6.91 2.99
N ASN A 84 4.18 -6.41 2.43
CA ASN A 84 2.98 -7.21 2.16
C ASN A 84 3.00 -7.86 0.77
N GLY A 85 3.94 -7.47 -0.09
CA GLY A 85 3.99 -7.94 -1.48
C GLY A 85 2.98 -7.23 -2.40
N PRO A 86 2.44 -7.90 -3.44
CA PRO A 86 1.60 -7.25 -4.45
C PRO A 86 0.24 -6.82 -3.88
N VAL A 87 -0.04 -5.52 -3.93
CA VAL A 87 -1.30 -4.91 -3.48
C VAL A 87 -2.30 -4.78 -4.63
N VAL A 88 -1.82 -4.26 -5.77
CA VAL A 88 -2.61 -4.11 -6.99
C VAL A 88 -1.86 -4.76 -8.13
N SER A 89 -2.56 -5.55 -8.93
CA SER A 89 -2.00 -6.21 -10.11
C SER A 89 -2.87 -5.97 -11.33
N ALA A 90 -2.25 -5.93 -12.49
CA ALA A 90 -2.91 -5.94 -13.79
C ALA A 90 -2.11 -6.80 -14.76
N SER A 91 -2.76 -7.74 -15.44
CA SER A 91 -2.11 -8.58 -16.45
C SER A 91 -2.84 -8.61 -17.78
N SER A 92 -2.09 -8.67 -18.88
CA SER A 92 -2.66 -8.92 -20.20
C SER A 92 -3.21 -10.34 -20.37
N ALA A 93 -2.94 -11.24 -19.42
CA ALA A 93 -3.56 -12.57 -19.38
C ALA A 93 -4.99 -12.54 -18.82
N GLU A 94 -5.39 -11.46 -18.12
CA GLU A 94 -6.75 -11.33 -17.60
C GLU A 94 -7.75 -11.35 -18.76
N TRP A 95 -8.81 -12.15 -18.65
CA TRP A 95 -9.75 -12.36 -19.74
C TRP A 95 -10.38 -11.05 -20.24
N ALA A 96 -10.68 -10.12 -19.33
CA ALA A 96 -11.26 -8.82 -19.65
C ALA A 96 -10.36 -7.97 -20.57
N LEU A 97 -9.04 -8.01 -20.36
CA LEU A 97 -8.05 -7.33 -21.20
C LEU A 97 -7.73 -8.16 -22.45
N LYS A 98 -7.53 -9.47 -22.28
CA LYS A 98 -7.13 -10.38 -23.36
C LYS A 98 -8.12 -10.38 -24.52
N LYS A 99 -9.43 -10.29 -24.25
CA LYS A 99 -10.45 -10.23 -25.32
C LYS A 99 -10.43 -8.94 -26.14
N GLN A 100 -9.89 -7.85 -25.58
CA GLN A 100 -9.78 -6.55 -26.24
C GLN A 100 -8.43 -6.34 -26.93
N LEU A 101 -7.43 -7.17 -26.58
CA LEU A 101 -6.08 -7.08 -27.13
C LEU A 101 -5.90 -8.07 -28.26
N TYR A 102 -5.37 -7.60 -29.40
CA TYR A 102 -4.95 -8.49 -30.48
C TYR A 102 -3.79 -9.40 -30.03
N ARG A 103 -2.82 -8.85 -29.29
CA ARG A 103 -1.68 -9.58 -28.73
C ARG A 103 -1.31 -9.03 -27.35
N THR A 104 -0.90 -9.93 -26.47
CA THR A 104 -0.69 -9.71 -25.04
C THR A 104 0.70 -9.17 -24.67
N THR A 105 1.58 -8.99 -25.65
CA THR A 105 3.00 -8.57 -25.48
C THR A 105 3.36 -7.31 -26.25
N ASP A 106 2.39 -6.74 -26.97
CA ASP A 106 2.59 -5.62 -27.88
C ASP A 106 2.49 -4.28 -27.15
N SER A 107 2.90 -3.20 -27.80
CA SER A 107 2.87 -1.85 -27.20
C SER A 107 1.47 -1.44 -26.73
N SER A 108 0.42 -1.86 -27.44
CA SER A 108 -0.98 -1.65 -27.03
C SER A 108 -1.32 -2.36 -25.71
N ALA A 109 -0.73 -3.52 -25.44
CA ALA A 109 -0.91 -4.23 -24.17
C ALA A 109 -0.29 -3.44 -23.01
N TYR A 110 0.88 -2.82 -23.20
CA TYR A 110 1.53 -1.98 -22.18
C TYR A 110 0.68 -0.74 -21.86
N ILE A 111 0.15 -0.07 -22.88
CA ILE A 111 -0.72 1.11 -22.71
C ILE A 111 -2.00 0.74 -21.96
N ASN A 112 -2.71 -0.30 -22.40
CA ASN A 112 -3.97 -0.70 -21.79
C ASN A 112 -3.80 -1.23 -20.37
N ILE A 113 -2.70 -1.94 -20.09
CA ILE A 113 -2.36 -2.32 -18.72
C ILE A 113 -2.07 -1.10 -17.86
N GLY A 114 -1.31 -0.11 -18.37
CA GLY A 114 -1.07 1.14 -17.67
C GLY A 114 -2.37 1.83 -17.25
N ARG A 115 -3.35 1.89 -18.16
CA ARG A 115 -4.69 2.47 -17.88
C ARG A 115 -5.44 1.70 -16.80
N VAL A 116 -5.54 0.38 -16.94
CA VAL A 116 -6.27 -0.46 -15.96
C VAL A 116 -5.57 -0.46 -14.61
N LEU A 117 -4.23 -0.52 -14.60
CA LEU A 117 -3.46 -0.46 -13.37
C LEU A 117 -3.66 0.90 -12.70
N ALA A 118 -3.63 2.00 -13.45
CA ALA A 118 -3.82 3.32 -12.90
C ALA A 118 -5.19 3.48 -12.24
N GLN A 119 -6.23 3.06 -12.96
CA GLN A 119 -7.59 3.07 -12.43
C GLN A 119 -7.70 2.26 -11.13
N ARG A 120 -7.17 1.02 -11.11
CA ARG A 120 -7.19 0.17 -9.91
C ARG A 120 -6.42 0.80 -8.74
N CYS A 121 -5.31 1.48 -9.02
CA CYS A 121 -4.54 2.18 -8.00
C CYS A 121 -5.34 3.35 -7.40
N LEU A 122 -6.01 4.15 -8.22
CA LEU A 122 -6.86 5.25 -7.76
C LEU A 122 -8.05 4.73 -6.93
N GLU A 123 -8.71 3.67 -7.38
CA GLU A 123 -9.79 3.00 -6.64
C GLU A 123 -9.30 2.42 -5.30
N ALA A 124 -8.07 1.89 -5.26
CA ALA A 124 -7.42 1.44 -4.04
C ALA A 124 -6.87 2.59 -3.16
N GLY A 125 -6.93 3.84 -3.64
CA GLY A 125 -6.38 5.02 -2.96
C GLY A 125 -4.86 5.01 -2.85
N ILE A 126 -4.16 4.47 -3.85
CA ILE A 126 -2.71 4.53 -4.03
C ILE A 126 -2.41 5.51 -5.17
N CYS A 127 -1.92 6.70 -4.82
CA CYS A 127 -1.62 7.74 -5.81
C CYS A 127 -0.12 7.89 -6.08
N GLU A 128 0.72 7.43 -5.15
CA GLU A 128 2.17 7.60 -5.17
C GLU A 128 2.84 6.22 -5.22
N MET A 129 3.80 6.03 -6.11
CA MET A 129 4.61 4.81 -6.18
C MET A 129 5.98 5.10 -6.76
N LYS A 130 6.99 4.29 -6.41
CA LYS A 130 8.33 4.40 -6.97
C LYS A 130 8.47 3.57 -8.24
N VAL A 131 9.13 4.14 -9.24
CA VAL A 131 9.55 3.42 -10.46
C VAL A 131 11.07 3.23 -10.45
N ASP A 132 11.52 2.03 -10.83
CA ASP A 132 12.95 1.76 -11.01
C ASP A 132 13.45 2.31 -12.34
N SER A 133 14.69 2.79 -12.36
CA SER A 133 15.36 3.22 -13.59
C SER A 133 15.52 2.11 -14.63
N ALA A 134 15.53 0.85 -14.21
CA ALA A 134 15.57 -0.30 -15.11
C ALA A 134 14.31 -0.46 -15.98
N LEU A 135 13.19 0.17 -15.57
CA LEU A 135 11.95 0.19 -16.35
C LEU A 135 11.88 1.35 -17.33
N ILE A 136 12.86 2.26 -17.33
CA ILE A 136 12.92 3.40 -18.24
C ILE A 136 13.50 2.92 -19.57
N GLY A 137 12.66 2.87 -20.61
CA GLY A 137 13.02 2.46 -21.97
C GLY A 137 11.93 1.63 -22.67
N ASP A 138 12.20 1.22 -23.91
CA ASP A 138 11.36 0.37 -24.78
C ASP A 138 9.84 0.65 -24.66
N LYS A 139 9.03 -0.42 -24.63
CA LYS A 139 7.58 -0.38 -24.44
C LYS A 139 7.16 0.00 -23.02
N CYS A 140 8.08 -0.01 -22.07
CA CYS A 140 7.79 0.26 -20.66
C CYS A 140 7.53 1.76 -20.44
N GLU A 141 8.19 2.61 -21.21
CA GLU A 141 7.95 4.06 -21.22
C GLU A 141 6.49 4.40 -21.57
N LEU A 142 5.86 3.67 -22.49
CA LEU A 142 4.45 3.85 -22.83
C LEU A 142 3.52 3.57 -21.64
N LEU A 143 3.87 2.58 -20.82
CA LEU A 143 3.12 2.27 -19.60
C LEU A 143 3.30 3.38 -18.57
N ILE A 144 4.54 3.84 -18.35
CA ILE A 144 4.89 4.94 -17.43
C ILE A 144 4.13 6.21 -17.80
N LYS A 145 4.14 6.58 -19.09
CA LYS A 145 3.41 7.74 -19.61
C LYS A 145 1.91 7.67 -19.38
N GLU A 146 1.32 6.48 -19.51
CA GLU A 146 -0.11 6.28 -19.23
C GLU A 146 -0.41 6.35 -17.72
N LEU A 147 0.50 5.92 -16.83
CA LEU A 147 0.33 6.12 -15.39
C LEU A 147 0.34 7.61 -15.02
N GLU A 148 1.30 8.37 -15.54
CA GLU A 148 1.39 9.83 -15.33
C GLU A 148 0.15 10.55 -15.84
N LYS A 149 -0.33 10.17 -17.05
CA LYS A 149 -1.56 10.72 -17.63
C LYS A 149 -2.80 10.50 -16.75
N ASN A 150 -2.82 9.41 -15.98
CA ASN A 150 -3.91 9.08 -15.05
C ASN A 150 -3.64 9.60 -13.62
N ASN A 151 -2.84 10.64 -13.46
CA ASN A 151 -2.56 11.32 -12.19
C ASN A 151 -1.89 10.46 -11.11
N ILE A 152 -1.06 9.49 -11.52
CA ILE A 152 -0.21 8.75 -10.59
C ILE A 152 1.15 9.43 -10.52
N ILE A 153 1.59 9.73 -9.29
CA ILE A 153 2.89 10.31 -9.00
C ILE A 153 3.91 9.17 -8.92
N LEU A 154 4.82 9.11 -9.88
CA LEU A 154 5.84 8.06 -10.00
C LEU A 154 7.07 8.29 -9.09
N THR A 155 7.00 9.31 -8.25
CA THR A 155 7.96 9.62 -7.22
C THR A 155 7.26 9.57 -5.87
N GLU A 156 7.77 8.73 -4.97
CA GLU A 156 7.27 8.76 -3.61
C GLU A 156 7.84 9.96 -2.84
N PRO A 157 7.06 10.56 -1.93
CA PRO A 157 7.54 11.60 -1.05
C PRO A 157 8.54 11.03 -0.04
N LEU A 158 9.38 11.90 0.49
CA LEU A 158 10.32 11.56 1.54
C LEU A 158 9.57 11.30 2.86
N VAL A 159 10.19 10.49 3.72
CA VAL A 159 9.68 10.28 5.09
C VAL A 159 9.81 11.59 5.85
N TYR A 160 8.71 12.06 6.43
CA TYR A 160 8.71 13.23 7.29
C TYR A 160 9.50 12.93 8.56
N LYS A 161 10.48 13.80 8.85
CA LYS A 161 11.21 13.80 10.11
C LYS A 161 10.91 15.12 10.81
N TYR A 162 10.56 15.04 12.07
CA TYR A 162 10.38 16.23 12.88
C TYR A 162 11.70 16.99 12.97
N PRO A 163 11.74 18.28 12.60
CA PRO A 163 12.97 19.07 12.62
C PRO A 163 13.43 19.29 14.07
N ASN A 164 14.74 19.28 14.27
CA ASN A 164 15.33 19.69 15.54
C ASN A 164 15.18 21.20 15.74
N SER A 165 15.31 21.67 16.98
CA SER A 165 15.22 23.10 17.31
C SER A 165 16.24 23.95 16.54
N TRP A 166 17.40 23.39 16.22
CA TRP A 166 18.52 24.03 15.51
C TRP A 166 18.49 23.87 13.98
N ASP A 167 17.50 23.17 13.42
CA ASP A 167 17.37 23.05 11.97
C ASP A 167 16.87 24.38 11.37
N ARG A 168 17.55 24.84 10.32
CA ARG A 168 17.21 26.07 9.60
C ARG A 168 15.89 25.94 8.84
N TYR A 169 15.65 24.78 8.23
CA TYR A 169 14.46 24.50 7.43
C TYR A 169 13.53 23.58 8.22
N ARG A 170 12.29 24.00 8.40
CA ARG A 170 11.25 23.22 9.06
C ARG A 170 10.20 22.85 8.02
N PRO A 171 10.18 21.59 7.54
CA PRO A 171 9.15 21.18 6.61
C PRO A 171 7.78 21.25 7.28
N GLU A 172 6.79 21.65 6.49
CA GLU A 172 5.39 21.62 6.90
C GLU A 172 4.97 20.18 7.22
N LYS A 173 4.02 20.06 8.16
CA LYS A 173 3.51 18.74 8.52
C LYS A 173 2.60 18.25 7.40
N PRO A 174 2.81 17.04 6.86
CA PRO A 174 2.03 16.52 5.74
C PRO A 174 0.52 16.43 5.96
N TRP A 175 0.07 16.46 7.21
CA TRP A 175 -1.34 16.34 7.60
C TRP A 175 -1.98 17.66 8.05
N GLU A 176 -1.22 18.76 8.06
CA GLU A 176 -1.79 20.09 8.26
C GLU A 176 -2.24 20.62 6.89
N ILE A 177 -3.49 21.05 6.80
CA ILE A 177 -4.03 21.72 5.61
C ILE A 177 -3.83 23.21 5.85
N HIS A 178 -3.06 23.84 4.97
CA HIS A 178 -2.89 25.29 4.95
C HIS A 178 -3.78 25.83 3.82
N GLU A 179 -4.89 26.47 4.18
CA GLU A 179 -5.80 27.16 3.25
C GLU A 179 -5.22 28.50 2.77
#